data_AF-A0A7V6CX38-F1
#
_entry.id   AF-A0A7V6CX38-F1
#
_cell.length_a   1.000
_cell.length_b   1.000
_cell.length_c   1.000
_cell.angle_alpha   90.00
_cell.angle_beta   90.00
_cell.angle_gamma   90.00
#
_symmetry.space_group_name_H-M   'P 1'
#
loop_
_entity.id
_entity.type
_entity.pdbx_description
1 polymer ?
#
loop_
_entity_poly.entity_id
_entity_poly.type
_entity_poly.pdbx_seq_one_letter_code
_entity_poly.pdbx_strand_id
1 'polypeptide(L)'
;MSDKLRVQSFSELLGSILREYEHNESIFGIHRSLFFLPKADSPCAAEMFGSRLATPVGPAAGPHTQLARNIISAWLSGGRFMELKTVQIMDELEIPRPCIDVADEGYNVEWSQELKLEDSVNEYINAWVVIYILRRVLGLENEVPFGTIFNMSVGYNLEGIKQPRMVKFMDTMVNASDEITKIKRILSEKWPEFADIDIPTSLTNSVTLSTMHGCPPDEIEQIARYLIEERGLHTIVKLNPT
;
A
#
# COMPACT_ATOMS: atom_id res chain seq x y z
N MET A 1 -20.50 10.22 8.89
CA MET A 1 -19.32 9.36 8.72
C MET A 1 -18.63 9.25 10.07
N SER A 2 -18.09 8.09 10.44
CA SER A 2 -17.30 7.96 11.67
C SER A 2 -16.00 8.73 11.51
N ASP A 3 -15.48 9.28 12.61
CA ASP A 3 -14.18 9.93 12.73
C ASP A 3 -12.99 8.96 12.75
N LYS A 4 -13.26 7.64 12.81
CA LYS A 4 -12.25 6.58 12.91
C LYS A 4 -12.27 5.68 11.69
N LEU A 5 -11.08 5.43 11.15
CA LEU A 5 -10.85 4.34 10.22
C LEU A 5 -11.07 3.01 10.95
N ARG A 6 -11.82 2.10 10.31
CA ARG A 6 -12.07 0.75 10.83
C ARG A 6 -11.40 -0.25 9.92
N VAL A 7 -10.39 -0.93 10.44
CA VAL A 7 -9.76 -2.07 9.79
C VAL A 7 -10.70 -3.28 9.81
N GLN A 8 -10.51 -4.18 8.86
CA GLN A 8 -11.25 -5.44 8.78
C GLN A 8 -10.28 -6.61 8.90
N SER A 9 -10.75 -7.73 9.45
CA SER A 9 -9.96 -8.96 9.34
C SER A 9 -9.83 -9.38 7.87
N PHE A 10 -8.75 -10.08 7.54
CA PHE A 10 -8.55 -10.62 6.18
C PHE A 10 -9.76 -11.44 5.69
N SER A 11 -10.35 -12.25 6.58
CA SER A 11 -11.54 -13.06 6.26
C SER A 11 -12.75 -12.21 5.91
N GLU A 12 -13.01 -11.14 6.66
CA GLU A 12 -14.14 -10.25 6.38
C GLU A 12 -13.93 -9.47 5.08
N LEU A 13 -12.72 -8.98 4.85
CA LEU A 13 -12.35 -8.27 3.63
C LEU A 13 -12.56 -9.15 2.40
N LEU A 14 -11.88 -10.30 2.33
CA LEU A 14 -11.95 -11.20 1.17
C LEU A 14 -13.36 -11.77 1.00
N GLY A 15 -14.00 -12.22 2.09
CA GLY A 15 -15.35 -12.76 2.04
C GLY A 15 -16.40 -11.72 1.60
N SER A 16 -16.20 -10.43 1.90
CA SER A 16 -17.05 -9.36 1.36
C SER A 16 -16.83 -9.17 -0.14
N ILE A 17 -15.57 -9.14 -0.58
CA ILE A 17 -15.20 -8.94 -1.99
C ILE A 17 -15.79 -10.05 -2.86
N LEU A 18 -15.58 -11.31 -2.48
CA LEU A 18 -16.01 -12.46 -3.28
C LEU A 18 -17.54 -12.53 -3.38
N ARG A 19 -18.25 -12.34 -2.26
CA ARG A 19 -19.73 -12.33 -2.25
C ARG A 19 -20.31 -11.18 -3.07
N GLU A 20 -19.72 -9.98 -2.97
CA GLU A 20 -20.19 -8.84 -3.77
C GLU A 20 -19.96 -9.09 -5.27
N TYR A 21 -18.79 -9.62 -5.63
CA TYR A 21 -18.48 -9.91 -7.03
C TYR A 21 -19.38 -11.01 -7.62
N GLU A 22 -19.65 -12.07 -6.85
CA GLU A 22 -20.55 -13.15 -7.25
C GLU A 22 -21.99 -12.68 -7.48
N HIS A 23 -22.53 -11.82 -6.61
CA HIS A 23 -23.94 -11.42 -6.66
C HIS A 23 -24.21 -10.18 -7.52
N ASN A 24 -23.27 -9.23 -7.54
CA ASN A 24 -23.49 -7.90 -8.09
C ASN A 24 -22.54 -7.55 -9.24
N GLU A 25 -21.61 -8.45 -9.58
CA GLU A 25 -20.53 -8.18 -10.53
C GLU A 25 -19.73 -6.92 -10.18
N SER A 26 -19.64 -6.59 -8.88
CA SER A 26 -18.95 -5.41 -8.37
C SER A 26 -18.03 -5.74 -7.21
N ILE A 27 -17.01 -4.90 -7.02
CA ILE A 27 -16.17 -4.93 -5.82
C ILE A 27 -16.14 -3.52 -5.26
N PHE A 28 -16.58 -3.36 -4.01
CA PHE A 28 -16.69 -2.08 -3.32
C PHE A 28 -17.56 -1.05 -4.06
N GLY A 29 -18.56 -1.51 -4.82
CA GLY A 29 -19.44 -0.70 -5.65
C GLY A 29 -18.87 -0.36 -7.03
N ILE A 30 -17.64 -0.78 -7.35
CA ILE A 30 -17.07 -0.65 -8.69
C ILE A 30 -17.55 -1.84 -9.52
N HIS A 31 -18.43 -1.59 -10.48
CA HIS A 31 -18.92 -2.64 -11.38
C HIS A 31 -17.80 -3.14 -12.31
N ARG A 32 -17.79 -4.43 -12.65
CA ARG A 32 -16.75 -5.08 -13.46
C ARG A 32 -16.48 -4.43 -14.80
N SER A 33 -17.48 -3.75 -15.39
CA SER A 33 -17.33 -3.01 -16.64
C SER A 33 -16.41 -1.79 -16.52
N LEU A 34 -16.11 -1.35 -15.30
CA LEU A 34 -15.18 -0.26 -14.98
C LEU A 34 -13.79 -0.77 -14.56
N PHE A 35 -13.60 -2.08 -14.45
CA PHE A 35 -12.29 -2.63 -14.08
C PHE A 35 -11.29 -2.39 -15.20
N PHE A 36 -10.11 -1.93 -14.82
CA PHE A 36 -8.97 -1.85 -15.70
C PHE A 36 -8.38 -3.25 -15.91
N LEU A 37 -8.53 -3.77 -17.12
CA LEU A 37 -7.95 -5.04 -17.54
C LEU A 37 -6.59 -4.78 -18.21
N PRO A 38 -5.47 -5.18 -17.59
CA PRO A 38 -4.14 -4.98 -18.16
C PRO A 38 -3.95 -5.83 -19.44
N LYS A 39 -3.07 -5.37 -20.32
CA LYS A 39 -2.61 -6.12 -21.50
C LYS A 39 -1.15 -6.54 -21.33
N ALA A 40 -0.79 -7.73 -21.80
CA ALA A 40 0.58 -8.25 -21.69
C ALA A 40 1.60 -7.38 -22.44
N ASP A 41 1.19 -6.79 -23.56
CA ASP A 41 1.97 -5.93 -24.45
C ASP A 41 1.65 -4.43 -24.28
N SER A 42 1.17 -4.02 -23.10
CA SER A 42 0.86 -2.62 -22.80
C SER A 42 2.05 -1.71 -23.18
N PRO A 43 1.86 -0.71 -24.08
CA PRO A 43 2.93 0.20 -24.49
C PRO A 43 3.36 1.14 -23.36
N CYS A 44 2.53 1.27 -22.32
CA CYS A 44 2.83 2.03 -21.12
C CYS A 44 3.54 1.20 -20.05
N ALA A 45 3.80 -0.10 -20.29
CA ALA A 45 4.53 -0.91 -19.33
C ALA A 45 5.98 -0.41 -19.22
N ALA A 46 6.47 -0.36 -17.99
CA ALA A 46 7.84 0.03 -17.66
C ALA A 46 8.47 -0.98 -16.70
N GLU A 47 9.73 -0.76 -16.39
CA GLU A 47 10.44 -1.45 -15.31
C GLU A 47 10.87 -0.41 -14.27
N MET A 48 10.62 -0.71 -13.00
CA MET A 48 10.98 0.16 -11.88
C MET A 48 11.34 -0.70 -10.68
N PHE A 49 12.44 -0.37 -10.00
CA PHE A 49 12.92 -1.11 -8.82
C PHE A 49 13.13 -2.61 -9.07
N GLY A 50 13.57 -2.98 -10.29
CA GLY A 50 13.75 -4.37 -10.71
C GLY A 50 12.45 -5.17 -10.87
N SER A 51 11.30 -4.48 -10.89
CA SER A 51 9.98 -5.07 -11.06
C SER A 51 9.26 -4.46 -12.26
N ARG A 52 8.41 -5.27 -12.91
CA ARG A 52 7.53 -4.76 -13.97
C ARG A 52 6.47 -3.83 -13.37
N LEU A 53 6.22 -2.72 -14.04
CA LEU A 53 5.14 -1.78 -13.76
C LEU A 53 4.20 -1.75 -14.97
N ALA A 54 2.97 -2.24 -14.84
CA ALA A 54 2.07 -2.40 -15.99
C ALA A 54 1.56 -1.07 -16.56
N THR A 55 1.42 -0.05 -15.71
CA THR A 55 1.11 1.35 -16.07
C THR A 55 1.85 2.28 -15.12
N PRO A 56 2.35 3.45 -15.57
CA PRO A 56 3.10 4.39 -14.74
C PRO A 56 2.15 5.30 -13.94
N VAL A 57 1.00 4.76 -13.51
CA VAL A 57 -0.07 5.51 -12.86
C VAL A 57 -0.43 4.82 -11.55
N GLY A 58 -0.67 5.62 -10.53
CA GLY A 58 -1.30 5.15 -9.32
C GLY A 58 -1.36 6.23 -8.24
N PRO A 59 -1.96 5.90 -7.10
CA PRO A 59 -2.19 6.86 -6.04
C PRO A 59 -0.90 7.27 -5.33
N ALA A 60 -0.84 8.54 -4.95
CA ALA A 60 0.20 9.08 -4.08
C ALA A 60 -0.08 8.73 -2.60
N ALA A 61 0.93 8.85 -1.74
CA ALA A 61 0.74 8.68 -0.30
C ALA A 61 -0.29 9.69 0.22
N GLY A 62 -1.39 9.20 0.79
CA GLY A 62 -2.50 10.04 1.22
C GLY A 62 -3.64 9.26 1.88
N PRO A 63 -4.75 9.91 2.25
CA PRO A 63 -5.86 9.24 2.93
C PRO A 63 -6.39 8.00 2.19
N HIS A 64 -6.29 8.01 0.87
CA HIS A 64 -6.75 6.95 -0.02
C HIS A 64 -5.79 5.74 -0.12
N THR A 65 -4.59 5.78 0.48
CA THR A 65 -3.64 4.65 0.52
C THR A 65 -3.38 4.12 1.94
N GLN A 66 -4.35 4.33 2.84
CA GLN A 66 -4.32 3.80 4.22
C GLN A 66 -4.95 2.40 4.33
N LEU A 67 -6.16 2.26 3.80
CA LEU A 67 -6.96 1.03 3.93
C LEU A 67 -6.77 0.11 2.73
N ALA A 68 -6.77 -1.19 2.99
CA ALA A 68 -6.67 -2.24 1.99
C ALA A 68 -7.76 -2.09 0.92
N ARG A 69 -9.00 -1.81 1.35
CA ARG A 69 -10.15 -1.55 0.48
C ARG A 69 -9.85 -0.45 -0.56
N ASN A 70 -9.21 0.63 -0.15
CA ASN A 70 -8.94 1.76 -1.04
C ASN A 70 -7.79 1.44 -2.00
N ILE A 71 -6.75 0.75 -1.52
CA ILE A 71 -5.63 0.28 -2.36
C ILE A 71 -6.13 -0.71 -3.43
N ILE A 72 -6.98 -1.66 -3.04
CA ILE A 72 -7.61 -2.61 -3.97
C ILE A 72 -8.51 -1.87 -4.98
N SER A 73 -9.28 -0.88 -4.54
CA SER A 73 -10.12 -0.06 -5.42
C SER A 73 -9.30 0.73 -6.45
N ALA A 74 -8.16 1.29 -6.02
CA ALA A 74 -7.21 1.94 -6.92
C ALA A 74 -6.64 0.94 -7.92
N TRP A 75 -6.31 -0.28 -7.48
CA TRP A 75 -5.82 -1.35 -8.37
C TRP A 75 -6.87 -1.78 -9.40
N LEU A 76 -8.10 -2.01 -8.99
CA LEU A 76 -9.23 -2.33 -9.88
C LEU A 76 -9.45 -1.23 -10.92
N SER A 77 -9.18 0.03 -10.56
CA SER A 77 -9.33 1.20 -11.44
C SER A 77 -8.07 1.54 -12.27
N GLY A 78 -7.03 0.69 -12.23
CA GLY A 78 -5.85 0.83 -13.09
C GLY A 78 -4.59 1.37 -12.44
N GLY A 79 -4.62 1.66 -11.14
CA GLY A 79 -3.42 1.98 -10.35
C GLY A 79 -2.46 0.79 -10.29
N ARG A 80 -1.19 1.02 -10.58
CA ARG A 80 -0.13 -0.01 -10.58
C ARG A 80 1.09 0.42 -9.78
N PHE A 81 1.33 1.72 -9.61
CA PHE A 81 2.29 2.22 -8.63
C PHE A 81 1.54 2.73 -7.40
N MET A 82 1.63 1.99 -6.28
CA MET A 82 0.94 2.34 -5.04
C MET A 82 1.94 2.97 -4.06
N GLU A 83 1.96 4.30 -3.96
CA GLU A 83 2.67 4.97 -2.87
C GLU A 83 1.79 4.85 -1.62
N LEU A 84 2.18 3.94 -0.72
CA LEU A 84 1.45 3.67 0.51
C LEU A 84 1.51 4.89 1.43
N LYS A 85 0.54 5.00 2.33
CA LYS A 85 0.48 6.13 3.25
C LYS A 85 1.81 6.30 4.00
N THR A 86 2.29 7.53 4.07
CA THR A 86 3.44 7.89 4.90
C THR A 86 3.17 7.56 6.35
N VAL A 87 3.99 6.68 6.90
CA VAL A 87 3.99 6.34 8.33
C VAL A 87 5.15 7.03 9.05
N GLN A 88 4.99 7.21 10.35
CA GLN A 88 5.94 7.82 11.27
C GLN A 88 5.82 7.18 12.65
N ILE A 89 6.76 7.50 13.53
CA ILE A 89 6.79 6.96 14.89
C ILE A 89 5.62 7.46 15.76
N MET A 90 5.15 8.69 15.52
CA MET A 90 4.01 9.27 16.22
C MET A 90 2.70 8.84 15.52
N ASP A 91 2.16 7.69 15.95
CA ASP A 91 0.99 7.05 15.33
C ASP A 91 -0.28 7.06 16.22
N GLU A 92 -0.27 7.84 17.32
CA GLU A 92 -1.42 8.06 18.21
C GLU A 92 -1.78 9.56 18.30
N LEU A 93 -1.86 10.21 17.13
CA LEU A 93 -2.15 11.64 17.06
C LEU A 93 -3.65 11.93 17.16
N GLU A 94 -4.00 12.92 17.99
CA GLU A 94 -5.34 13.52 17.97
C GLU A 94 -5.39 14.61 16.89
N ILE A 95 -5.94 14.25 15.73
CA ILE A 95 -6.06 15.18 14.60
C ILE A 95 -7.36 16.00 14.74
N PRO A 96 -7.29 17.35 14.78
CA PRO A 96 -8.47 18.19 14.80
C PRO A 96 -9.24 18.09 13.48
N ARG A 97 -10.57 17.98 13.53
CA ARG A 97 -11.43 17.80 12.35
C ARG A 97 -12.38 18.99 12.15
N PRO A 98 -12.66 19.44 10.90
CA PRO A 98 -12.16 18.91 9.64
C PRO A 98 -10.66 19.13 9.47
N CYS A 99 -9.95 18.08 9.03
CA CYS A 99 -8.49 18.07 8.89
C CYS A 99 -8.02 18.20 7.44
N ILE A 100 -8.96 18.37 6.50
CA ILE A 100 -8.70 18.57 5.09
C ILE A 100 -9.57 19.73 4.62
N ASP A 101 -8.93 20.77 4.10
CA ASP A 101 -9.56 21.86 3.39
C ASP A 101 -9.43 21.61 1.89
N VAL A 102 -10.56 21.39 1.22
CA VAL A 102 -10.65 21.04 -0.21
C VAL A 102 -11.12 22.21 -1.07
N ALA A 103 -11.06 23.44 -0.57
CA ALA A 103 -11.50 24.60 -1.34
C ALA A 103 -10.72 24.75 -2.67
N ASP A 104 -9.45 24.37 -2.71
CA ASP A 104 -8.56 24.47 -3.87
C ASP A 104 -7.63 23.24 -4.04
N GLU A 105 -6.35 23.36 -3.67
CA GLU A 105 -5.28 22.38 -3.86
C GLU A 105 -5.38 21.22 -2.86
N GLY A 106 -6.20 21.36 -1.81
CA GLY A 106 -6.42 20.31 -0.82
C GLY A 106 -5.36 20.33 0.27
N TYR A 107 -5.50 21.19 1.27
CA TYR A 107 -4.56 21.29 2.39
C TYR A 107 -4.99 20.44 3.58
N ASN A 108 -4.07 19.69 4.18
CA ASN A 108 -4.33 19.03 5.45
C ASN A 108 -3.87 19.90 6.63
N VAL A 109 -4.55 19.76 7.78
CA VAL A 109 -3.95 20.17 9.06
C VAL A 109 -2.78 19.23 9.30
N GLU A 110 -1.62 19.78 9.68
CA GLU A 110 -0.35 19.06 9.84
C GLU A 110 -0.57 17.67 10.44
N TRP A 111 0.18 16.68 9.95
CA TRP A 111 0.06 15.25 10.30
C TRP A 111 -1.00 14.47 9.53
N SER A 112 -0.64 13.26 9.12
CA SER A 112 -1.42 12.56 8.10
C SER A 112 -1.71 11.08 8.40
N GLN A 113 -1.02 10.44 9.35
CA GLN A 113 -1.22 9.03 9.69
C GLN A 113 -2.35 8.87 10.72
N GLU A 114 -3.41 8.12 10.36
CA GLU A 114 -4.54 7.83 11.26
C GLU A 114 -4.50 6.41 11.85
N LEU A 115 -3.87 5.46 11.14
CA LEU A 115 -3.70 4.08 11.60
C LEU A 115 -2.39 3.91 12.35
N LYS A 116 -2.39 3.02 13.35
CA LYS A 116 -1.16 2.55 13.99
C LYS A 116 -0.24 1.88 12.97
N LEU A 117 1.06 1.82 13.27
CA LEU A 117 2.04 1.14 12.41
C LEU A 117 1.63 -0.31 12.13
N GLU A 118 1.22 -1.04 13.17
CA GLU A 118 0.84 -2.44 13.07
C GLU A 118 -0.45 -2.63 12.25
N ASP A 119 -1.42 -1.72 12.39
CA ASP A 119 -2.65 -1.71 11.60
C ASP A 119 -2.36 -1.40 10.13
N SER A 120 -1.45 -0.47 9.86
CA SER A 120 -1.02 -0.10 8.50
C SER A 120 -0.37 -1.30 7.80
N VAL A 121 0.55 -2.00 8.47
CA VAL A 121 1.17 -3.22 7.95
C VAL A 121 0.13 -4.27 7.59
N ASN A 122 -0.84 -4.51 8.48
CA ASN A 122 -1.91 -5.48 8.23
C ASN A 122 -2.74 -5.09 7.00
N GLU A 123 -3.12 -3.82 6.85
CA GLU A 123 -3.87 -3.35 5.68
C GLU A 123 -3.07 -3.51 4.37
N TYR A 124 -1.76 -3.25 4.39
CA TYR A 124 -0.92 -3.40 3.20
C TYR A 124 -0.73 -4.87 2.81
N ILE A 125 -0.51 -5.77 3.78
CA ILE A 125 -0.42 -7.21 3.53
C ILE A 125 -1.77 -7.75 3.02
N ASN A 126 -2.88 -7.33 3.63
CA ASN A 126 -4.21 -7.71 3.18
C ASN A 126 -4.45 -7.27 1.73
N ALA A 127 -4.13 -6.02 1.38
CA ALA A 127 -4.24 -5.53 0.01
C ALA A 127 -3.39 -6.33 -0.97
N TRP A 128 -2.13 -6.59 -0.60
CA TRP A 128 -1.19 -7.36 -1.40
C TRP A 128 -1.73 -8.75 -1.72
N VAL A 129 -2.09 -9.52 -0.68
CA VAL A 129 -2.63 -10.88 -0.85
C VAL A 129 -3.92 -10.87 -1.67
N VAL A 130 -4.84 -9.95 -1.38
CA VAL A 130 -6.11 -9.86 -2.12
C VAL A 130 -5.88 -9.53 -3.59
N ILE A 131 -4.90 -8.70 -3.95
CA ILE A 131 -4.57 -8.41 -5.36
C ILE A 131 -4.13 -9.69 -6.09
N TYR A 132 -3.32 -10.55 -5.46
CA TYR A 132 -2.95 -11.85 -6.06
C TYR A 132 -4.18 -12.76 -6.24
N ILE A 133 -5.08 -12.81 -5.25
CA ILE A 133 -6.32 -13.58 -5.34
C ILE A 133 -7.22 -13.04 -6.46
N LEU A 134 -7.39 -11.72 -6.53
CA LEU A 134 -8.21 -11.08 -7.55
C LEU A 134 -7.66 -11.31 -8.96
N ARG A 135 -6.34 -11.43 -9.13
CA ARG A 135 -5.79 -11.84 -10.42
C ARG A 135 -6.31 -13.21 -10.85
N ARG A 136 -6.43 -14.19 -9.94
CA ARG A 136 -7.03 -15.49 -10.27
C ARG A 136 -8.53 -15.37 -10.53
N VAL A 137 -9.26 -14.68 -9.66
CA VAL A 137 -10.72 -14.47 -9.79
C VAL A 137 -11.09 -13.79 -11.13
N LEU A 138 -10.24 -12.88 -11.61
CA LEU A 138 -10.45 -12.15 -12.86
C LEU A 138 -9.79 -12.82 -14.08
N GLY A 139 -9.20 -14.01 -13.93
CA GLY A 139 -8.56 -14.73 -15.05
C GLY A 139 -7.26 -14.10 -15.56
N LEU A 140 -6.56 -13.33 -14.72
CA LEU A 140 -5.33 -12.59 -15.05
C LEU A 140 -4.05 -13.29 -14.62
N GLU A 141 -4.11 -14.26 -13.70
CA GLU A 141 -2.93 -14.84 -13.03
C GLU A 141 -1.86 -15.34 -14.01
N ASN A 142 -2.27 -16.08 -15.04
CA ASN A 142 -1.39 -16.69 -16.05
C ASN A 142 -1.43 -16.00 -17.42
N GLU A 143 -2.34 -15.03 -17.61
CA GLU A 143 -2.54 -14.34 -18.90
C GLU A 143 -1.67 -13.08 -19.02
N VAL A 144 -1.39 -12.42 -17.89
CA VAL A 144 -0.61 -11.18 -17.86
C VAL A 144 0.44 -11.24 -16.76
N PRO A 145 1.66 -10.73 -16.96
CA PRO A 145 2.64 -10.66 -15.88
C PRO A 145 2.15 -9.85 -14.67
N PHE A 146 2.70 -10.13 -13.48
CA PHE A 146 2.52 -9.24 -12.33
C PHE A 146 3.17 -7.88 -12.63
N GLY A 147 2.47 -6.80 -12.30
CA GLY A 147 2.83 -5.47 -12.77
C GLY A 147 2.40 -4.36 -11.81
N THR A 148 2.31 -4.69 -10.52
CA THR A 148 1.97 -3.74 -9.45
C THR A 148 3.19 -3.57 -8.56
N ILE A 149 3.52 -2.34 -8.21
CA ILE A 149 4.57 -2.00 -7.26
C ILE A 149 3.91 -1.35 -6.07
N PHE A 150 4.15 -1.90 -4.88
CA PHE A 150 3.96 -1.16 -3.64
C PHE A 150 5.25 -0.41 -3.35
N ASN A 151 5.14 0.81 -2.89
CA ASN A 151 6.24 1.65 -2.46
C ASN A 151 5.86 2.17 -1.08
N MET A 152 6.60 1.73 -0.05
CA MET A 152 6.30 2.17 1.31
C MET A 152 6.66 3.65 1.44
N SER A 153 5.96 4.41 2.27
CA SER A 153 6.34 5.79 2.55
C SER A 153 6.63 5.96 4.03
N VAL A 154 7.76 6.56 4.34
CA VAL A 154 8.16 6.89 5.71
C VAL A 154 8.44 8.38 5.80
N GLY A 155 8.13 8.97 6.93
CA GLY A 155 8.48 10.34 7.27
C GLY A 155 8.98 10.41 8.70
N TYR A 156 9.28 11.63 9.15
CA TYR A 156 9.92 11.98 10.43
C TYR A 156 11.44 12.20 10.33
N ASN A 157 12.08 12.49 11.46
CA ASN A 157 13.52 12.70 11.58
C ASN A 157 14.29 11.35 11.57
N LEU A 158 15.62 11.40 11.42
CA LEU A 158 16.44 10.19 11.35
C LEU A 158 16.30 9.31 12.61
N GLU A 159 16.26 9.95 13.78
CA GLU A 159 16.12 9.25 15.06
C GLU A 159 14.81 8.44 15.12
N GLY A 160 13.69 9.04 14.73
CA GLY A 160 12.39 8.38 14.71
C GLY A 160 12.31 7.27 13.68
N ILE A 161 12.89 7.46 12.48
CA ILE A 161 12.97 6.40 11.46
C ILE A 161 13.80 5.21 11.95
N LYS A 162 14.85 5.46 12.75
CA LYS A 162 15.67 4.40 13.35
C LYS A 162 15.05 3.73 14.58
N GLN A 163 13.88 4.18 15.06
CA GLN A 163 13.25 3.56 16.23
C GLN A 163 12.80 2.12 15.95
N PRO A 164 12.81 1.22 16.95
CA PRO A 164 12.50 -0.19 16.75
C PRO A 164 11.15 -0.47 16.10
N ARG A 165 10.10 0.33 16.37
CA ARG A 165 8.79 0.16 15.74
C ARG A 165 8.81 0.49 14.25
N MET A 166 9.53 1.54 13.84
CA MET A 166 9.70 1.92 12.43
C MET A 166 10.58 0.92 11.68
N VAL A 167 11.67 0.47 12.32
CA VAL A 167 12.52 -0.60 11.79
C VAL A 167 11.71 -1.87 11.56
N LYS A 168 10.91 -2.29 12.55
CA LYS A 168 10.02 -3.45 12.43
C LYS A 168 8.99 -3.27 11.30
N PHE A 169 8.38 -2.09 11.18
CA PHE A 169 7.48 -1.77 10.07
C PHE A 169 8.18 -2.02 8.72
N MET A 170 9.36 -1.44 8.51
CA MET A 170 10.10 -1.58 7.26
C MET A 170 10.56 -3.03 7.03
N ASP A 171 11.00 -3.73 8.07
CA ASP A 171 11.42 -5.14 8.00
C ASP A 171 10.25 -6.04 7.54
N THR A 172 9.06 -5.85 8.12
CA THR A 172 7.87 -6.61 7.72
C THR A 172 7.43 -6.27 6.29
N MET A 173 7.53 -5.02 5.86
CA MET A 173 7.21 -4.64 4.47
C MET A 173 8.17 -5.26 3.45
N VAL A 174 9.44 -5.44 3.80
CA VAL A 174 10.44 -6.14 2.97
C VAL A 174 10.27 -7.66 3.04
N ASN A 175 9.80 -8.19 4.17
CA ASN A 175 9.56 -9.62 4.36
C ASN A 175 8.41 -9.89 5.35
N ALA A 176 7.23 -10.18 4.82
CA ALA A 176 6.01 -10.52 5.55
C ALA A 176 5.72 -12.03 5.56
N SER A 177 6.78 -12.86 5.58
CA SER A 177 6.63 -14.33 5.49
C SER A 177 5.73 -14.91 6.59
N ASP A 178 5.84 -14.39 7.81
CA ASP A 178 5.06 -14.88 8.96
C ASP A 178 3.57 -14.52 8.82
N GLU A 179 3.28 -13.29 8.41
CA GLU A 179 1.93 -12.78 8.19
C GLU A 179 1.26 -13.50 7.01
N ILE A 180 1.96 -13.65 5.89
CA ILE A 180 1.45 -14.36 4.72
C ILE A 180 1.23 -15.84 5.03
N THR A 181 2.08 -16.47 5.84
CA THR A 181 1.86 -17.85 6.31
C THR A 181 0.55 -17.97 7.11
N LYS A 182 0.25 -17.01 7.98
CA LYS A 182 -1.03 -16.98 8.73
C LYS A 182 -2.21 -16.81 7.78
N ILE A 183 -2.11 -15.92 6.79
CA ILE A 183 -3.16 -15.71 5.78
C ILE A 183 -3.34 -16.98 4.93
N LYS A 184 -2.27 -17.65 4.50
CA LYS A 184 -2.36 -18.92 3.75
C LYS A 184 -3.11 -20.00 4.52
N ARG A 185 -2.97 -20.09 5.85
CA ARG A 185 -3.79 -21.01 6.67
C ARG A 185 -5.27 -20.67 6.60
N ILE A 186 -5.62 -19.37 6.71
CA ILE A 186 -7.00 -18.90 6.56
C ILE A 186 -7.55 -19.27 5.17
N LEU A 187 -6.75 -19.10 4.11
CA LEU A 187 -7.12 -19.49 2.76
C LEU A 187 -7.36 -21.00 2.67
N SER A 188 -6.45 -21.84 3.16
CA SER A 188 -6.63 -23.30 3.14
C SER A 188 -7.91 -23.76 3.85
N GLU A 189 -8.31 -23.09 4.92
CA GLU A 189 -9.51 -23.45 5.69
C GLU A 189 -10.81 -22.96 5.05
N LYS A 190 -10.84 -21.75 4.48
CA LYS A 190 -12.08 -21.07 4.04
C LYS A 190 -12.24 -20.95 2.53
N TRP A 191 -11.13 -20.89 1.80
CA TRP A 191 -11.07 -20.71 0.35
C TRP A 191 -9.93 -21.57 -0.24
N PRO A 192 -10.02 -22.91 -0.14
CA PRO A 192 -8.96 -23.81 -0.55
C PRO A 192 -8.55 -23.64 -2.02
N GLU A 193 -9.43 -23.09 -2.87
CA GLU A 193 -9.17 -22.74 -4.27
C GLU A 193 -8.12 -21.62 -4.48
N PHE A 194 -7.76 -20.90 -3.40
CA PHE A 194 -6.73 -19.86 -3.41
C PHE A 194 -5.48 -20.25 -2.61
N ALA A 195 -5.45 -21.42 -1.98
CA ALA A 195 -4.39 -21.82 -1.07
C ALA A 195 -3.05 -22.10 -1.76
N ASP A 196 -3.09 -22.46 -3.05
CA ASP A 196 -1.94 -22.75 -3.91
C ASP A 196 -1.36 -21.51 -4.59
N ILE A 197 -1.99 -20.33 -4.46
CA ILE A 197 -1.46 -19.09 -5.03
C ILE A 197 -0.06 -18.83 -4.46
N ASP A 198 0.90 -18.62 -5.36
CA ASP A 198 2.22 -18.15 -4.99
C ASP A 198 2.16 -16.65 -4.72
N ILE A 199 2.29 -16.27 -3.45
CA ILE A 199 2.21 -14.89 -3.00
C ILE A 199 3.60 -14.52 -2.49
N PRO A 200 4.31 -13.60 -3.17
CA PRO A 200 5.61 -13.12 -2.72
C PRO A 200 5.52 -12.54 -1.31
N THR A 201 6.50 -12.91 -0.48
CA THR A 201 6.58 -12.45 0.91
C THR A 201 7.13 -11.04 1.04
N SER A 202 7.84 -10.57 0.03
CA SER A 202 8.28 -9.18 -0.06
C SER A 202 7.19 -8.34 -0.74
N LEU A 203 6.62 -7.38 0.00
CA LEU A 203 5.63 -6.45 -0.55
C LEU A 203 6.32 -5.33 -1.33
N THR A 204 7.48 -4.89 -0.87
CA THR A 204 8.25 -3.80 -1.50
C THR A 204 9.75 -3.93 -1.22
N ASN A 205 10.55 -3.45 -2.16
CA ASN A 205 11.98 -3.17 -2.05
C ASN A 205 12.30 -1.68 -2.23
N SER A 206 11.28 -0.83 -2.16
CA SER A 206 11.33 0.61 -2.42
C SER A 206 10.64 1.43 -1.33
N VAL A 207 11.15 2.64 -1.13
CA VAL A 207 10.67 3.58 -0.12
C VAL A 207 10.63 5.01 -0.66
N THR A 208 9.59 5.75 -0.29
CA THR A 208 9.54 7.21 -0.42
C THR A 208 9.74 7.85 0.93
N LEU A 209 10.84 8.60 1.07
CA LEU A 209 11.07 9.53 2.16
C LEU A 209 10.22 10.79 1.93
N SER A 210 9.18 10.95 2.75
CA SER A 210 8.37 12.16 2.79
C SER A 210 9.01 13.16 3.74
N THR A 211 9.59 14.24 3.21
CA THR A 211 10.31 15.23 4.01
C THR A 211 9.33 16.12 4.79
N MET A 212 9.58 16.33 6.08
CA MET A 212 8.80 17.26 6.89
C MET A 212 9.04 18.71 6.46
N HIS A 213 8.07 19.60 6.74
CA HIS A 213 8.25 21.04 6.57
C HIS A 213 9.50 21.51 7.33
N GLY A 214 10.38 22.24 6.65
CA GLY A 214 11.62 22.76 7.24
C GLY A 214 12.66 21.72 7.64
N CYS A 215 12.57 20.46 7.15
CA CYS A 215 13.58 19.45 7.40
C CYS A 215 14.94 19.89 6.81
N PRO A 216 16.02 19.96 7.62
CA PRO A 216 17.32 20.41 7.14
C PRO A 216 17.87 19.52 6.00
N PRO A 217 18.52 20.09 4.97
CA PRO A 217 19.06 19.30 3.86
C PRO A 217 20.04 18.19 4.27
N ASP A 218 20.86 18.44 5.30
CA ASP A 218 21.79 17.46 5.87
C ASP A 218 21.08 16.31 6.58
N GLU A 219 19.92 16.57 7.19
CA GLU A 219 19.07 15.52 7.76
C GLU A 219 18.41 14.67 6.66
N ILE A 220 17.90 15.30 5.59
CA ILE A 220 17.36 14.59 4.43
C ILE A 220 18.43 13.67 3.81
N GLU A 221 19.66 14.17 3.64
CA GLU A 221 20.77 13.36 3.13
C GLU A 221 21.06 12.15 4.04
N GLN A 222 21.12 12.36 5.36
CA GLN A 222 21.40 11.29 6.31
C GLN A 222 20.31 10.20 6.29
N ILE A 223 19.03 10.59 6.20
CA ILE A 223 17.93 9.63 6.10
C ILE A 223 17.99 8.88 4.78
N ALA A 224 18.20 9.58 3.65
CA ALA A 224 18.33 8.94 2.35
C ALA A 224 19.50 7.95 2.33
N ARG A 225 20.66 8.32 2.90
CA ARG A 225 21.82 7.45 3.05
C ARG A 225 21.50 6.21 3.88
N TYR A 226 20.80 6.38 5.01
CA TYR A 226 20.36 5.25 5.83
C TYR A 226 19.48 4.27 5.04
N LEU A 227 18.49 4.78 4.30
CA LEU A 227 17.57 3.96 3.52
C LEU A 227 18.27 3.23 2.36
N ILE A 228 19.29 3.85 1.75
CA ILE A 228 20.04 3.24 0.64
C ILE A 228 21.11 2.28 1.16
N GLU A 229 22.01 2.74 2.03
CA GLU A 229 23.22 2.01 2.42
C GLU A 229 22.96 0.98 3.51
N GLU A 230 22.20 1.33 4.56
CA GLU A 230 21.93 0.40 5.67
C GLU A 230 20.71 -0.49 5.40
N ARG A 231 19.67 0.06 4.76
CA ARG A 231 18.41 -0.68 4.49
C ARG A 231 18.35 -1.34 3.11
N GLY A 232 19.19 -0.92 2.16
CA GLY A 232 19.22 -1.50 0.81
C GLY A 232 17.97 -1.23 -0.03
N LEU A 233 17.23 -0.15 0.25
CA LEU A 233 15.97 0.17 -0.42
C LEU A 233 16.18 1.15 -1.60
N HIS A 234 15.46 0.92 -2.69
CA HIS A 234 15.32 1.93 -3.73
C HIS A 234 14.59 3.15 -3.16
N THR A 235 15.27 4.29 -3.09
CA THR A 235 14.79 5.44 -2.31
C THR A 235 14.40 6.59 -3.23
N ILE A 236 13.17 7.08 -3.07
CA ILE A 236 12.67 8.35 -3.62
C ILE A 236 12.62 9.38 -2.49
N VAL A 237 13.12 10.59 -2.72
CA VAL A 237 12.95 11.72 -1.80
C VAL A 237 11.84 12.62 -2.33
N LYS A 238 10.73 12.71 -1.58
CA LYS A 238 9.59 13.57 -1.89
C LYS A 238 9.74 14.88 -1.13
N LEU A 239 10.23 15.89 -1.85
CA LEU A 239 10.51 17.21 -1.30
C LEU A 239 9.22 17.98 -1.03
N ASN A 240 9.21 18.66 0.11
CA ASN A 240 8.19 19.65 0.42
C ASN A 240 8.43 20.91 -0.45
N PRO A 241 7.42 21.44 -1.17
CA PRO A 241 7.59 22.63 -1.99
C PRO A 241 7.70 23.93 -1.18
N THR A 242 7.47 23.90 0.14
CA THR A 242 7.57 25.05 1.05
C THR A 242 8.76 24.93 1.98
#